data_AF-B0M2E4-F1
#
_entry.id   AF-B0M2E4-F1
#
_cell.length_a   1.000
_cell.length_b   1.000
_cell.length_c   1.000
_cell.angle_alpha   90.00
_cell.angle_beta   90.00
_cell.angle_gamma   90.00
#
_symmetry.space_group_name_H-M   'P 1'
#
loop_
_entity.id
_entity.type
_entity.pdbx_description
1 polymer ?
#
loop_
_entity_poly.entity_id
_entity_poly.type
_entity_poly.pdbx_seq_one_letter_code
_entity_poly.pdbx_strand_id
1 'polypeptide(L)'
;MSINLLTPITWLLILLGCHFAYSDSVEACRNFIGLKVEDANIVLSHWPANLNLAKVNRTHKCYVACIFFSFSLLSSSGQLTLDKYFDNGNINELQVAPTIRRCEYQFENEKDFCEHTFGMFDCFRQEMLLDEE
;
A
#
# COMPACT_ATOMS: atom_id res chain seq x y z
N MET A 1 -25.84 -10.12 44.58
CA MET A 1 -26.08 -9.75 43.18
C MET A 1 -24.74 -9.82 42.46
N SER A 2 -24.53 -10.86 41.63
CA SER A 2 -23.30 -11.02 40.87
C SER A 2 -23.41 -10.17 39.60
N ILE A 3 -22.65 -9.10 39.51
CA ILE A 3 -22.60 -8.25 38.32
C ILE A 3 -21.88 -9.08 37.27
N ASN A 4 -22.57 -9.46 36.18
CA ASN A 4 -21.99 -10.24 35.09
C ASN A 4 -20.85 -9.46 34.43
N LEU A 5 -19.61 -9.68 34.90
CA LEU A 5 -18.40 -9.02 34.42
C LEU A 5 -18.09 -9.32 32.94
N LEU A 6 -18.73 -10.34 32.34
CA LEU A 6 -18.57 -10.67 30.93
C LEU A 6 -19.11 -9.56 30.00
N THR A 7 -20.26 -8.98 30.33
CA THR A 7 -20.94 -7.96 29.52
C THR A 7 -20.11 -6.70 29.26
N PRO A 8 -19.46 -6.08 30.27
CA PRO A 8 -18.59 -4.93 30.04
C PRO A 8 -17.28 -5.29 29.32
N ILE A 9 -16.74 -6.49 29.53
CA ILE A 9 -15.51 -6.95 28.84
C ILE A 9 -15.78 -7.15 27.34
N THR A 10 -16.91 -7.74 26.96
CA THR A 10 -17.30 -7.86 25.54
C THR A 10 -17.50 -6.50 24.88
N TRP A 11 -18.05 -5.53 25.60
CA TRP A 11 -18.21 -4.16 25.09
C TRP A 11 -16.86 -3.45 24.90
N LEU A 12 -15.93 -3.63 25.85
CA LEU A 12 -14.55 -3.15 25.75
C LEU A 12 -13.80 -3.80 24.57
N LEU A 13 -14.00 -5.09 24.31
CA LEU A 13 -13.40 -5.79 23.17
C LEU A 13 -13.99 -5.36 21.82
N ILE A 14 -15.28 -5.00 21.76
CA ILE A 14 -15.89 -4.42 20.55
C ILE A 14 -15.34 -3.00 20.31
N LEU A 15 -15.20 -2.19 21.37
CA LEU A 15 -14.59 -0.86 21.28
C LEU A 15 -13.10 -0.90 20.93
N LEU A 16 -12.33 -1.85 21.50
CA LEU A 16 -10.92 -2.06 21.14
C LEU A 16 -10.75 -2.74 19.78
N GLY A 17 -11.69 -3.59 19.36
CA GLY A 17 -11.65 -4.31 18.08
C GLY A 17 -11.76 -3.37 16.87
N CYS A 18 -12.39 -2.20 17.05
CA CYS A 18 -12.41 -1.13 16.05
C CYS A 18 -11.06 -0.39 15.91
N HIS A 19 -10.07 -0.64 16.77
CA HIS A 19 -8.72 -0.07 16.65
C HIS A 19 -7.76 -0.93 15.81
N PHE A 20 -8.21 -2.05 15.25
CA PHE A 20 -7.51 -2.68 14.12
C PHE A 20 -7.86 -2.01 12.78
N ALA A 21 -8.14 -0.70 12.82
CA ALA A 21 -8.36 0.08 11.63
C ALA A 21 -7.04 0.16 10.86
N TYR A 22 -7.05 -0.42 9.66
CA TYR A 22 -6.12 -0.05 8.60
C TYR A 22 -5.96 1.48 8.60
N SER A 23 -4.72 2.00 8.55
CA SER A 23 -4.56 3.45 8.59
C SER A 23 -5.27 4.07 7.39
N ASP A 24 -6.18 5.01 7.61
CA ASP A 24 -6.99 5.59 6.55
C ASP A 24 -6.10 6.26 5.49
N SER A 25 -6.22 5.81 4.23
CA SER A 25 -5.52 6.39 3.08
C SER A 25 -5.73 7.91 2.95
N VAL A 26 -6.92 8.42 3.29
CA VAL A 26 -7.24 9.86 3.25
C VAL A 26 -6.49 10.61 4.35
N GLU A 27 -6.40 10.04 5.55
CA GLU A 27 -5.60 10.61 6.64
C GLU A 27 -4.11 10.60 6.30
N ALA A 28 -3.62 9.47 5.78
CA ALA A 28 -2.22 9.31 5.37
C ALA A 28 -1.83 10.35 4.29
N CYS A 29 -2.77 10.71 3.42
CA CYS A 29 -2.55 11.63 2.30
C CYS A 29 -2.96 13.08 2.56
N ARG A 30 -3.51 13.40 3.74
CA ARG A 30 -3.98 14.75 4.08
C ARG A 30 -2.93 15.84 3.85
N ASN A 31 -1.65 15.53 4.09
CA ASN A 31 -0.56 16.50 3.98
C ASN A 31 0.07 16.55 2.57
N PHE A 32 -0.37 15.70 1.64
CA PHE A 32 0.20 15.57 0.29
C PHE A 32 -0.79 16.03 -0.78
N ILE A 33 -1.32 17.24 -0.60
CA ILE A 33 -2.25 17.86 -1.56
C ILE A 33 -1.47 18.48 -2.72
N GLY A 34 -1.96 18.32 -3.95
CA GLY A 34 -1.39 18.98 -5.13
C GLY A 34 -0.18 18.27 -5.74
N LEU A 35 -0.06 16.96 -5.51
CA LEU A 35 0.91 16.10 -6.20
C LEU A 35 0.75 16.20 -7.72
N LYS A 36 1.86 16.32 -8.42
CA LYS A 36 1.88 16.48 -9.88
C LYS A 36 2.30 15.21 -10.58
N VAL A 37 2.05 15.15 -11.88
CA VAL A 37 2.49 14.04 -12.73
C VAL A 37 4.01 13.93 -12.73
N GLU A 38 4.74 15.05 -12.61
CA GLU A 38 6.20 15.04 -12.53
C GLU A 38 6.71 14.32 -11.28
N ASP A 39 6.01 14.45 -10.15
CA ASP A 39 6.35 13.73 -8.90
C ASP A 39 6.22 12.22 -9.11
N ALA A 40 5.14 11.79 -9.76
CA ALA A 40 4.93 10.38 -10.10
C ALA A 40 6.02 9.86 -11.05
N ASN A 41 6.35 10.64 -12.09
CA ASN A 41 7.38 10.25 -13.05
C ASN A 41 8.74 10.08 -12.39
N ILE A 42 9.13 10.98 -11.49
CA ILE A 42 10.42 10.88 -10.77
C ILE A 42 10.48 9.60 -9.94
N VAL A 43 9.43 9.32 -9.17
CA VAL A 43 9.36 8.12 -8.32
C VAL A 43 9.38 6.85 -9.17
N LEU A 44 8.63 6.83 -10.26
CA LEU A 44 8.56 5.67 -11.15
C LEU A 44 9.88 5.47 -11.89
N SER A 45 10.53 6.53 -12.39
CA SER A 45 11.71 6.38 -13.25
C SER A 45 13.03 6.16 -12.50
N HIS A 46 13.12 6.51 -11.21
CA HIS A 46 14.36 6.45 -10.43
C HIS A 46 14.23 5.57 -9.17
N TRP A 47 13.61 4.40 -9.30
CA TRP A 47 13.51 3.48 -8.18
C TRP A 47 14.86 2.80 -7.87
N PRO A 48 15.34 2.82 -6.62
CA PRO A 48 16.62 2.21 -6.27
C PRO A 48 16.54 0.68 -6.31
N ALA A 49 17.55 0.05 -6.92
CA ALA A 49 17.75 -1.39 -6.80
C ALA A 49 18.19 -1.76 -5.37
N ASN A 50 17.71 -2.89 -4.86
CA ASN A 50 18.08 -3.43 -3.55
C ASN A 50 17.82 -2.46 -2.38
N LEU A 51 16.68 -1.78 -2.40
CA LEU A 51 16.28 -0.83 -1.37
C LEU A 51 16.12 -1.53 -0.01
N ASN A 52 16.74 -0.98 1.03
CA ASN A 52 16.48 -1.42 2.40
C ASN A 52 15.26 -0.69 2.96
N LEU A 53 14.09 -1.33 2.92
CA LEU A 53 12.81 -0.79 3.39
C LEU A 53 12.84 -0.26 4.83
N ALA A 54 13.65 -0.88 5.71
CA ALA A 54 13.75 -0.48 7.11
C ALA A 54 14.51 0.86 7.30
N LYS A 55 15.27 1.30 6.30
CA LYS A 55 16.00 2.59 6.34
C LYS A 55 15.21 3.75 5.73
N VAL A 56 14.14 3.47 5.00
CA VAL A 56 13.30 4.51 4.40
C VAL A 56 12.38 5.08 5.47
N ASN A 57 12.35 6.41 5.59
CA ASN A 57 11.49 7.05 6.58
C ASN A 57 10.01 6.88 6.22
N ARG A 58 9.15 6.76 7.23
CA ARG A 58 7.71 6.56 7.02
C ARG A 58 7.07 7.71 6.22
N THR A 59 7.52 8.96 6.45
CA THR A 59 6.99 10.13 5.73
C THR A 59 7.18 10.03 4.21
N HIS A 60 8.34 9.56 3.75
CA HIS A 60 8.60 9.36 2.33
C HIS A 60 7.79 8.18 1.79
N LYS A 61 7.63 7.11 2.57
CA LYS A 61 6.75 6.00 2.20
C LYS A 61 5.31 6.48 1.98
N CYS A 62 4.81 7.33 2.87
CA CYS A 62 3.49 7.95 2.72
C CYS A 62 3.41 8.86 1.49
N TYR A 63 4.44 9.67 1.25
CA TYR A 63 4.49 10.52 0.05
C TYR A 63 4.33 9.70 -1.24
N VAL A 64 5.10 8.61 -1.38
CA VAL A 64 5.01 7.71 -2.53
C VAL A 64 3.65 6.99 -2.59
N ALA A 65 3.14 6.49 -1.46
CA ALA A 65 1.83 5.87 -1.41
C ALA A 65 0.71 6.82 -1.88
N CYS A 66 0.81 8.09 -1.49
CA CYS A 66 -0.15 9.12 -1.88
C CYS A 66 -0.07 9.54 -3.33
N ILE A 67 1.11 9.43 -3.96
CA ILE A 67 1.23 9.53 -5.42
C ILE A 67 0.37 8.43 -6.06
N PHE A 68 0.62 7.17 -5.71
CA PHE A 68 -0.13 6.06 -6.32
C PHE A 68 -1.63 6.13 -6.08
N PHE A 69 -2.04 6.52 -4.89
CA PHE A 69 -3.45 6.77 -4.57
C PHE A 69 -4.04 7.91 -5.40
N SER A 70 -3.35 9.06 -5.51
CA SER A 70 -3.83 10.23 -6.26
C SER A 70 -3.97 9.95 -7.76
N PHE A 71 -3.12 9.07 -8.31
CA PHE A 71 -3.19 8.63 -9.71
C PHE A 71 -4.06 7.39 -9.92
N SER A 72 -4.83 6.97 -8.90
CA SER A 72 -5.75 5.82 -8.95
C SER A 72 -5.06 4.51 -9.39
N LEU A 73 -3.80 4.34 -9.00
CA LEU A 73 -3.07 3.09 -9.15
C LEU A 73 -3.36 2.13 -8.00
N LEU A 74 -3.95 2.65 -6.91
CA LEU A 74 -4.35 1.89 -5.74
C LEU A 74 -5.77 2.28 -5.31
N SER A 75 -6.46 1.31 -4.73
CA SER A 75 -7.69 1.52 -3.97
C SER A 75 -7.41 2.17 -2.60
N SER A 76 -8.46 2.64 -1.92
CA SER A 76 -8.36 3.16 -0.55
C SER A 76 -7.92 2.12 0.48
N SER A 77 -8.00 0.83 0.14
CA SER A 77 -7.48 -0.29 0.94
C SER A 77 -6.04 -0.68 0.57
N GLY A 78 -5.37 0.08 -0.31
CA GLY A 78 -3.97 -0.16 -0.71
C GLY A 78 -3.77 -1.28 -1.74
N GLN A 79 -4.85 -1.85 -2.27
CA GLN A 79 -4.77 -2.87 -3.34
C GLN A 79 -4.49 -2.21 -4.68
N LEU A 80 -3.66 -2.83 -5.52
CA LEU A 80 -3.35 -2.37 -6.87
C LEU A 80 -4.57 -2.41 -7.78
N THR A 81 -4.81 -1.31 -8.49
CA THR A 81 -5.91 -1.17 -9.46
C THR A 81 -5.30 -0.84 -10.83
N LEU A 82 -4.74 -1.87 -11.47
CA LEU A 82 -4.05 -1.74 -12.77
C LEU A 82 -4.93 -2.08 -13.97
N ASP A 83 -6.23 -2.35 -13.76
CA ASP A 83 -7.18 -2.75 -14.81
C ASP A 83 -7.11 -1.87 -16.06
N LYS A 84 -7.04 -0.55 -15.88
CA LYS A 84 -6.92 0.42 -16.99
C LYS A 84 -5.65 0.24 -17.83
N TYR A 85 -4.57 -0.26 -17.23
CA TYR A 85 -3.29 -0.54 -17.89
C TYR A 85 -3.25 -1.92 -18.53
N PHE A 86 -4.07 -2.86 -18.04
CA PHE A 86 -4.29 -4.14 -18.70
C PHE A 86 -5.18 -3.95 -19.93
N ASP A 87 -6.29 -3.22 -19.79
CA ASP A 87 -7.27 -2.97 -20.84
C ASP A 87 -6.69 -2.23 -22.05
N ASN A 88 -5.74 -1.32 -21.83
CA ASN A 88 -5.10 -0.56 -22.90
C ASN A 88 -3.87 -1.26 -23.51
N GLY A 89 -3.50 -2.44 -23.00
CA GLY A 89 -2.38 -3.25 -23.50
C GLY A 89 -0.99 -2.74 -23.12
N ASN A 90 -0.88 -1.73 -22.26
CA ASN A 90 0.42 -1.23 -21.80
C ASN A 90 1.15 -2.24 -20.90
N ILE A 91 0.40 -3.07 -20.18
CA ILE A 91 0.94 -4.13 -19.31
C ILE A 91 0.24 -5.43 -19.67
N ASN A 92 1.02 -6.50 -19.90
CA ASN A 92 0.47 -7.84 -20.04
C ASN A 92 0.13 -8.40 -18.65
N GLU A 93 -1.16 -8.44 -18.32
CA GLU A 93 -1.66 -8.93 -17.04
C GLU A 93 -1.10 -10.33 -16.69
N LEU A 94 -1.08 -11.26 -17.66
CA LEU A 94 -0.62 -12.63 -17.41
C LEU A 94 0.87 -12.70 -17.06
N GLN A 95 1.67 -11.72 -17.47
CA GLN A 95 3.08 -11.63 -17.11
C GLN A 95 3.29 -11.10 -15.69
N VAL A 96 2.47 -10.14 -15.26
CA VAL A 96 2.70 -9.43 -13.98
C VAL A 96 1.84 -9.93 -12.83
N ALA A 97 0.71 -10.58 -13.10
CA ALA A 97 -0.24 -11.03 -12.07
C ALA A 97 0.36 -11.97 -11.02
N PRO A 98 1.23 -12.96 -11.36
CA PRO A 98 1.89 -13.79 -10.35
C PRO A 98 2.75 -12.97 -9.38
N THR A 99 3.51 -12.02 -9.90
CA THR A 99 4.39 -11.11 -9.15
C THR A 99 3.57 -10.22 -8.22
N ILE A 100 2.51 -9.59 -8.74
CA ILE A 100 1.59 -8.75 -7.95
C ILE A 100 1.01 -9.56 -6.78
N ARG A 101 0.47 -10.75 -7.05
CA ARG A 101 -0.17 -11.58 -6.03
C ARG A 101 0.79 -12.02 -4.92
N ARG A 102 2.04 -12.35 -5.27
CA ARG A 102 3.07 -12.67 -4.27
C ARG A 102 3.38 -11.46 -3.39
N CYS A 103 3.52 -10.27 -3.99
CA CYS A 103 3.80 -9.05 -3.23
C CYS A 103 2.63 -8.64 -2.34
N GLU A 104 1.39 -8.78 -2.81
CA GLU A 104 0.19 -8.60 -1.95
C GLU A 104 0.20 -9.54 -0.75
N TYR A 105 0.52 -10.82 -0.97
CA TYR A 105 0.62 -11.81 0.11
C TYR A 105 1.71 -11.45 1.13
N GLN A 106 2.87 -10.97 0.68
CA GLN A 106 3.97 -10.57 1.56
C GLN A 106 3.57 -9.44 2.54
N PHE A 107 2.68 -8.55 2.12
CA PHE A 107 2.25 -7.39 2.91
C PHE A 107 0.79 -7.49 3.41
N GLU A 108 0.17 -8.67 3.33
CA GLU A 108 -1.26 -8.86 3.65
C GLU A 108 -1.62 -8.47 5.09
N ASN A 109 -0.65 -8.56 6.00
CA ASN A 109 -0.82 -8.28 7.43
C ASN A 109 -0.35 -6.88 7.83
N GLU A 110 0.23 -6.10 6.91
CA GLU A 110 0.63 -4.72 7.18
C GLU A 110 -0.61 -3.81 7.22
N LYS A 111 -0.76 -3.07 8.33
CA LYS A 111 -1.95 -2.24 8.62
C LYS A 111 -1.70 -0.77 8.35
N ASP A 112 -0.44 -0.36 8.29
CA ASP A 112 -0.07 0.99 7.90
C ASP A 112 -0.12 1.09 6.37
N PHE A 113 -1.04 1.91 5.85
CA PHE A 113 -1.25 2.15 4.43
C PHE A 113 0.03 2.55 3.72
N CYS A 114 0.87 3.36 4.34
CA CYS A 114 2.11 3.84 3.75
C CYS A 114 3.14 2.72 3.65
N GLU A 115 3.31 1.95 4.73
CA GLU A 115 4.21 0.78 4.76
C GLU A 115 3.75 -0.30 3.80
N HIS A 116 2.45 -0.63 3.82
CA HIS A 116 1.83 -1.64 2.95
C HIS A 116 2.03 -1.28 1.48
N THR A 117 1.61 -0.07 1.10
CA THR A 117 1.69 0.40 -0.29
C THR A 117 3.13 0.46 -0.79
N PHE A 118 4.02 1.09 -0.01
CA PHE A 118 5.42 1.26 -0.41
C PHE A 118 6.11 -0.09 -0.53
N GLY A 119 5.90 -0.99 0.44
CA GLY A 119 6.47 -2.33 0.44
C GLY A 119 5.97 -3.19 -0.71
N MET A 120 4.67 -3.16 -1.00
CA MET A 120 4.10 -3.85 -2.16
C MET A 120 4.73 -3.36 -3.48
N PHE A 121 4.83 -2.04 -3.65
CA PHE A 121 5.41 -1.48 -4.86
C PHE A 121 6.90 -1.80 -4.99
N ASP A 122 7.67 -1.71 -3.89
CA ASP A 122 9.08 -2.10 -3.89
C ASP A 122 9.25 -3.57 -4.28
N CYS A 123 8.50 -4.48 -3.64
CA CYS A 123 8.51 -5.90 -3.98
C CYS A 123 8.24 -6.12 -5.47
N PHE A 124 7.21 -5.48 -6.01
CA PHE A 124 6.90 -5.57 -7.43
C PHE A 124 8.06 -5.07 -8.30
N ARG A 125 8.63 -3.90 -7.97
CA ARG A 125 9.73 -3.31 -8.75
C ARG A 125 11.00 -4.15 -8.71
N GLN A 126 11.42 -4.63 -7.54
CA GLN A 126 12.62 -5.46 -7.44
C GLN A 126 12.48 -6.73 -8.28
N GLU A 127 11.30 -7.34 -8.28
CA GLU A 127 11.05 -8.58 -9.02
C GLU A 127 11.01 -8.35 -10.52
N MET A 128 10.39 -7.27 -10.98
CA MET A 128 10.43 -6.88 -12.40
C MET A 128 11.86 -6.55 -12.88
N LEU A 129 12.71 -5.97 -12.01
CA LEU A 129 14.12 -5.71 -12.32
C LEU A 129 14.95 -6.99 -12.41
N LEU A 130 14.59 -8.03 -11.65
CA LEU A 130 15.25 -9.34 -11.69
C LEU A 130 14.83 -10.17 -12.91
N ASP A 131 13.63 -9.95 -13.44
CA ASP A 131 13.12 -10.60 -14.66
C ASP A 131 13.70 -9.98 -15.96
N GLU A 132 14.39 -8.83 -15.88
CA GLU A 132 15.06 -8.16 -17.00
C GLU A 132 16.54 -8.59 -17.21
N GLU A 133 17.09 -9.45 -16.34
CA GLU A 133 18.43 -10.09 -16.49
C GLU A 133 18.37 -11.49 -17.11
#